data_AF-A0A3D2S7Z4-F1
#
_entry.id   AF-A0A3D2S7Z4-F1
#
_cell.length_a   1.000
_cell.length_b   1.000
_cell.length_c   1.000
_cell.angle_alpha   90.00
_cell.angle_beta   90.00
_cell.angle_gamma   90.00
#
_symmetry.space_group_name_H-M   'P 1'
#
loop_
_entity.id
_entity.type
_entity.pdbx_description
1 polymer ?
#
loop_
_entity_poly.entity_id
_entity_poly.type
_entity_poly.pdbx_seq_one_letter_code
_entity_poly.pdbx_strand_id
1 'polypeptide(L)'
;MRHWSIQHLTRAFVPSANELCISSFALSCKVSKNFMSNHLETGKTGEQLAADFLEREGYTIVATNWKSGRAELDIIAHFKNTLVIVEVKTRSSESLLVAEAAVNARKRALMVKAAGNYIYESNWMGECRFDVIAVELRQEGAAVIRHFEDVFYPNPTDEL
;
A
#
# COMPACT_ATOMS: atom_id res chain seq x y z
N MET A 1 23.88 19.29 -9.97
CA MET A 1 23.93 17.89 -9.51
C MET A 1 24.08 17.90 -8.00
N ARG A 2 22.98 17.84 -7.24
CA ARG A 2 23.05 17.72 -5.78
C ARG A 2 23.01 16.24 -5.44
N HIS A 3 24.18 15.73 -5.06
CA HIS A 3 24.40 14.39 -4.58
C HIS A 3 23.63 14.22 -3.26
N TRP A 4 22.64 13.33 -3.26
CA TRP A 4 21.93 12.95 -2.04
C TRP A 4 22.90 12.10 -1.20
N SER A 5 23.36 12.65 -0.07
CA SER A 5 24.26 11.94 0.84
C SER A 5 23.42 11.05 1.77
N ILE A 6 23.70 9.74 1.72
CA ILE A 6 23.02 8.63 2.41
C ILE A 6 23.35 8.64 3.91
N GLN A 7 23.06 9.73 4.62
CA GLN A 7 23.41 9.84 6.05
C GLN A 7 22.24 10.15 6.99
N HIS A 8 20.99 10.11 6.52
CA HIS A 8 19.82 10.33 7.38
C HIS A 8 18.78 9.19 7.39
N LEU A 9 19.14 8.00 6.87
CA LEU A 9 18.31 6.78 7.00
C LEU A 9 18.84 5.78 8.03
N THR A 10 19.83 6.15 8.83
CA THR A 10 20.47 5.24 9.80
C THR A 10 20.44 5.78 11.22
N ARG A 11 19.24 5.98 11.77
CA ARG A 11 19.07 5.90 13.23
C ARG A 11 17.65 5.51 13.63
N ALA A 12 17.32 4.24 13.41
CA ALA A 12 16.23 3.60 14.12
C ALA A 12 16.82 2.44 14.94
N PHE A 13 16.53 2.52 16.23
CA PHE A 13 16.67 1.53 17.29
C PHE A 13 16.53 0.08 16.77
N VAL A 14 17.52 -0.76 17.02
CA VAL A 14 17.44 -2.22 16.82
C VAL A 14 16.75 -2.81 18.05
N PRO A 15 15.48 -3.27 17.98
CA PRO A 15 14.94 -4.12 19.04
C PRO A 15 15.56 -5.50 18.87
N SER A 16 16.01 -6.08 19.99
CA SER A 16 16.48 -7.46 20.05
C SER A 16 15.42 -8.42 19.52
N ALA A 17 15.88 -9.48 18.86
CA ALA A 17 15.09 -10.61 18.42
C ALA A 17 14.07 -11.06 19.48
N ASN A 18 12.88 -11.44 19.00
CA ASN A 18 11.64 -11.79 19.72
C ASN A 18 10.71 -10.63 20.04
N GLU A 19 10.00 -10.13 19.03
CA GLU A 19 8.58 -9.78 19.16
C GLU A 19 7.95 -9.78 17.77
N LEU A 20 7.33 -10.90 17.40
CA LEU A 20 6.40 -10.99 16.28
C LEU A 20 5.13 -10.22 16.67
N CYS A 21 5.15 -8.90 16.56
CA CYS A 21 3.94 -8.09 16.70
C CYS A 21 3.38 -7.80 15.30
N ILE A 22 2.83 -8.85 14.66
CA ILE A 22 1.91 -8.66 13.56
C ILE A 22 0.63 -8.10 14.19
N SER A 23 0.51 -6.78 14.32
CA SER A 23 -0.76 -6.14 14.65
C SER A 23 -1.67 -6.21 13.43
N SER A 24 -2.10 -7.44 13.10
CA SER A 24 -3.11 -7.73 12.09
C SER A 24 -4.47 -7.31 12.64
N PHE A 25 -4.75 -6.00 12.60
CA PHE A 25 -6.13 -5.53 12.69
C PHE A 25 -6.78 -5.75 11.33
N ALA A 26 -7.25 -6.97 11.09
CA ALA A 26 -8.13 -7.27 9.96
C ALA A 26 -9.48 -6.58 10.19
N LEU A 27 -9.59 -5.30 9.85
CA LEU A 27 -10.87 -4.58 9.89
C LEU A 27 -11.69 -4.99 8.68
N SER A 28 -12.59 -5.95 8.87
CA SER A 28 -13.51 -6.41 7.83
C SER A 28 -14.66 -5.42 7.65
N CYS A 29 -14.57 -4.57 6.64
CA CYS A 29 -15.69 -3.70 6.24
C CYS A 29 -16.51 -4.41 5.14
N LYS A 30 -17.81 -4.64 5.38
CA LYS A 30 -18.76 -5.13 4.36
C LYS A 30 -19.31 -3.94 3.58
N VAL A 31 -18.93 -3.81 2.30
CA VAL A 31 -19.54 -2.84 1.37
C VAL A 31 -20.49 -3.58 0.42
N SER A 32 -21.68 -3.05 0.12
CA SER A 32 -22.69 -3.68 -0.78
C SER A 32 -22.91 -2.83 -2.06
N LYS A 33 -22.47 -3.34 -3.22
CA LYS A 33 -22.70 -2.80 -4.59
C LYS A 33 -22.63 -3.91 -5.64
N ASN A 34 -23.63 -4.11 -6.50
CA ASN A 34 -23.62 -5.15 -7.56
C ASN A 34 -22.43 -4.99 -8.53
N PHE A 35 -21.60 -6.03 -8.71
CA PHE A 35 -20.45 -6.02 -9.62
C PHE A 35 -20.60 -7.01 -10.77
N MET A 36 -20.51 -6.52 -12.02
CA MET A 36 -20.46 -7.36 -13.24
C MET A 36 -19.01 -7.79 -13.54
N SER A 37 -18.87 -9.02 -14.04
CA SER A 37 -17.61 -9.74 -14.21
C SER A 37 -16.79 -9.26 -15.42
N ASN A 38 -16.02 -8.18 -15.24
CA ASN A 38 -14.90 -7.84 -16.12
C ASN A 38 -13.64 -7.59 -15.26
N HIS A 39 -12.50 -8.18 -15.61
CA HIS A 39 -11.28 -8.12 -14.80
C HIS A 39 -10.72 -6.69 -14.65
N LEU A 40 -10.90 -5.85 -15.68
CA LEU A 40 -10.47 -4.44 -15.63
C LEU A 40 -11.39 -3.59 -14.75
N GLU A 41 -12.70 -3.85 -14.81
CA GLU A 41 -13.70 -3.17 -13.98
C GLU A 41 -13.57 -3.57 -12.51
N THR A 42 -13.22 -4.84 -12.24
CA THR A 42 -12.98 -5.32 -10.88
C THR A 42 -11.71 -4.72 -10.26
N GLY A 43 -10.63 -4.50 -11.03
CA GLY A 43 -9.45 -3.78 -10.56
C GLY A 43 -9.78 -2.37 -10.05
N LYS A 44 -10.36 -1.54 -10.92
CA LYS A 44 -10.79 -0.17 -10.58
C LYS A 44 -11.79 -0.12 -9.43
N THR A 45 -12.72 -1.06 -9.41
CA THR A 45 -13.68 -1.21 -8.32
C THR A 45 -12.97 -1.43 -6.98
N GLY A 46 -11.97 -2.32 -6.95
CA GLY A 46 -11.23 -2.57 -5.72
C GLY A 46 -10.40 -1.37 -5.27
N GLU A 47 -9.76 -0.66 -6.20
CA GLU A 47 -9.06 0.60 -5.88
C GLU A 47 -9.99 1.65 -5.28
N GLN A 48 -11.18 1.83 -5.86
CA GLN A 48 -12.18 2.75 -5.31
C GLN A 48 -12.64 2.32 -3.91
N LEU A 49 -12.95 1.02 -3.71
CA LEU A 49 -13.35 0.50 -2.42
C LEU A 49 -12.27 0.64 -1.35
N ALA A 50 -11.00 0.49 -1.75
CA ALA A 50 -9.85 0.68 -0.88
C ALA A 50 -9.68 2.16 -0.50
N ALA A 51 -9.82 3.09 -1.45
CA ALA A 51 -9.80 4.52 -1.18
C ALA A 51 -10.95 4.92 -0.22
N ASP A 52 -12.18 4.50 -0.52
CA ASP A 52 -13.35 4.76 0.33
C ASP A 52 -13.16 4.19 1.75
N PHE A 53 -12.51 3.03 1.88
CA PHE A 53 -12.17 2.43 3.16
C PHE A 53 -11.17 3.28 3.93
N LEU A 54 -10.07 3.67 3.30
CA LEU A 54 -9.03 4.51 3.90
C LEU A 54 -9.61 5.84 4.38
N GLU A 55 -10.45 6.50 3.58
CA GLU A 55 -11.11 7.74 3.97
C GLU A 55 -11.98 7.58 5.23
N ARG A 56 -12.74 6.47 5.32
CA ARG A 56 -13.53 6.16 6.52
C ARG A 56 -12.67 5.91 7.76
N GLU A 57 -11.47 5.36 7.59
CA GLU A 57 -10.49 5.15 8.66
C GLU A 57 -9.68 6.41 8.99
N GLY A 58 -9.98 7.56 8.35
CA GLY A 58 -9.38 8.86 8.64
C GLY A 58 -8.09 9.15 7.88
N TYR A 59 -7.82 8.42 6.80
CA TYR A 59 -6.76 8.74 5.86
C TYR A 59 -7.22 9.84 4.89
N THR A 60 -6.31 10.71 4.49
CA THR A 60 -6.55 11.69 3.42
C THR A 60 -5.92 11.17 2.13
N ILE A 61 -6.73 10.85 1.12
CA ILE A 61 -6.22 10.43 -0.19
C ILE A 61 -5.57 11.63 -0.89
N VAL A 62 -4.32 11.46 -1.32
CA VAL A 62 -3.53 12.49 -2.00
C VAL A 62 -3.48 12.24 -3.50
N ALA A 63 -3.32 10.99 -3.89
CA ALA A 63 -3.34 10.57 -5.29
C ALA A 63 -3.78 9.11 -5.40
N THR A 64 -4.36 8.76 -6.55
CA THR A 64 -4.60 7.38 -6.96
C THR A 64 -4.01 7.16 -8.35
N ASN A 65 -3.60 5.93 -8.65
CA ASN A 65 -3.01 5.56 -9.94
C ASN A 65 -1.84 6.48 -10.36
N TRP A 66 -0.98 6.85 -9.40
CA TRP A 66 0.13 7.77 -9.65
C TRP A 66 1.27 7.04 -10.35
N LYS A 67 1.84 7.65 -11.39
CA LYS A 67 2.82 7.01 -12.28
C LYS A 67 4.12 7.80 -12.35
N SER A 68 5.23 7.06 -12.32
CA SER A 68 6.56 7.59 -12.59
C SER A 68 7.35 6.65 -13.49
N GLY A 69 7.42 7.00 -14.77
CA GLY A 69 8.01 6.15 -15.80
C GLY A 69 7.26 4.82 -15.94
N ARG A 70 7.90 3.71 -15.54
CA ARG A 70 7.32 2.35 -15.59
C ARG A 70 6.77 1.88 -14.23
N ALA A 71 6.85 2.70 -13.20
CA ALA A 71 6.35 2.38 -11.87
C ALA A 71 5.02 3.08 -11.61
N GLU A 72 4.17 2.42 -10.83
CA GLU A 72 2.81 2.84 -10.50
C GLU A 72 2.55 2.60 -9.01
N LEU A 73 1.89 3.57 -8.37
CA LEU A 73 1.41 3.52 -7.00
C LEU A 73 -0.13 3.62 -7.04
N ASP A 74 -0.81 2.59 -6.54
CA ASP A 74 -2.27 2.50 -6.64
C ASP A 74 -2.94 3.62 -5.82
N ILE A 75 -2.50 3.83 -4.57
CA ILE A 75 -2.99 4.90 -3.69
C ILE A 75 -1.83 5.52 -2.92
N ILE A 76 -1.84 6.84 -2.81
CA ILE A 76 -0.99 7.64 -1.92
C ILE A 76 -1.91 8.39 -0.96
N ALA A 77 -1.68 8.22 0.34
CA ALA A 77 -2.50 8.84 1.37
C ALA A 77 -1.66 9.46 2.50
N HIS A 78 -2.22 10.46 3.19
CA HIS A 78 -1.69 10.93 4.46
C HIS A 78 -2.47 10.31 5.61
N PHE A 79 -1.73 9.83 6.61
CA PHE A 79 -2.30 9.43 7.88
C PHE A 79 -1.41 9.94 9.00
N LYS A 80 -1.94 10.88 9.80
CA LYS A 80 -1.16 11.59 10.82
C LYS A 80 0.09 12.24 10.17
N ASN A 81 1.29 11.88 10.62
CA ASN A 81 2.56 12.41 10.11
C ASN A 81 3.29 11.41 9.18
N THR A 82 2.53 10.56 8.50
CA THR A 82 3.06 9.48 7.65
C THR A 82 2.47 9.61 6.25
N LEU A 83 3.34 9.50 5.24
CA LEU A 83 2.95 9.25 3.86
C LEU A 83 2.77 7.74 3.68
N VAL A 84 1.58 7.33 3.29
CA VAL A 84 1.22 5.92 3.18
C VAL A 84 1.03 5.57 1.71
N ILE A 85 1.86 4.64 1.24
CA ILE A 85 1.82 4.10 -0.11
C ILE A 85 1.11 2.77 -0.06
N VAL A 86 -0.04 2.65 -0.71
CA VAL A 86 -0.89 1.46 -0.63
C VAL A 86 -0.94 0.76 -1.99
N GLU A 87 -0.62 -0.53 -2.00
CA GLU A 87 -0.91 -1.43 -3.11
C GLU A 87 -2.29 -2.08 -2.90
N VAL A 88 -3.13 -2.11 -3.92
CA VAL A 88 -4.45 -2.72 -3.88
C VAL A 88 -4.45 -4.06 -4.62
N LYS A 89 -4.95 -5.09 -3.96
CA LYS A 89 -5.10 -6.44 -4.51
C LYS A 89 -6.55 -6.85 -4.54
N THR A 90 -7.18 -6.76 -5.71
CA THR A 90 -8.56 -7.22 -5.91
C THR A 90 -8.59 -8.68 -6.33
N ARG A 91 -9.40 -9.50 -5.64
CA ARG A 91 -9.61 -10.92 -5.97
C ARG A 91 -11.06 -11.34 -5.77
N SER A 92 -11.48 -12.41 -6.45
CA SER A 92 -12.80 -13.02 -6.34
C SER A 92 -12.84 -14.29 -5.48
N SER A 93 -11.69 -14.76 -4.96
CA SER A 93 -11.62 -15.99 -4.15
C SER A 93 -10.53 -15.98 -3.08
N GLU A 94 -10.77 -16.83 -2.07
CA GLU A 94 -10.18 -16.96 -0.72
C GLU A 94 -8.69 -17.39 -0.67
N SER A 95 -7.87 -16.94 -1.61
CA SER A 95 -6.41 -17.15 -1.55
C SER A 95 -5.75 -16.05 -0.73
N LEU A 96 -5.93 -16.13 0.59
CA LEU A 96 -5.16 -15.39 1.60
C LEU A 96 -3.71 -15.88 1.62
N LEU A 97 -2.96 -15.59 0.57
CA LEU A 97 -1.51 -15.65 0.64
C LEU A 97 -1.05 -14.46 1.49
N VAL A 98 -0.31 -14.78 2.55
CA VAL A 98 0.32 -13.86 3.51
C VAL A 98 0.71 -12.55 2.82
N ALA A 99 0.27 -11.40 3.35
CA ALA A 99 0.43 -10.09 2.71
C ALA A 99 1.89 -9.76 2.32
N GLU A 100 2.88 -10.31 3.04
CA GLU A 100 4.30 -10.23 2.69
C GLU A 100 4.65 -10.98 1.39
N ALA A 101 3.99 -12.10 1.10
CA ALA A 101 4.13 -12.85 -0.15
C ALA A 101 3.38 -12.19 -1.32
N ALA A 102 2.46 -11.25 -1.05
CA ALA A 102 1.63 -10.60 -2.05
C ALA A 102 2.37 -9.50 -2.84
N VAL A 103 3.45 -8.93 -2.29
CA VAL A 103 4.32 -7.97 -2.99
C VAL A 103 5.68 -8.63 -3.26
N ASN A 104 5.83 -9.17 -4.48
CA ASN A 104 7.10 -9.75 -4.88
C ASN A 104 8.23 -8.70 -4.92
N ALA A 105 9.50 -9.15 -4.87
CA ALA A 105 10.66 -8.27 -4.84
C ALA A 105 10.68 -7.23 -5.98
N ARG A 106 10.24 -7.61 -7.19
CA ARG A 106 10.14 -6.70 -8.33
C ARG A 106 9.13 -5.57 -8.07
N LYS A 107 7.97 -5.89 -7.50
CA LYS A 107 6.94 -4.89 -7.18
C LYS A 107 7.41 -3.99 -6.04
N ARG A 108 8.07 -4.53 -5.01
CA ARG A 108 8.69 -3.71 -3.95
C ARG A 108 9.66 -2.69 -4.52
N ALA A 109 10.60 -3.12 -5.36
CA ALA A 109 11.57 -2.21 -5.99
C ALA A 109 10.90 -1.09 -6.80
N LEU A 110 9.85 -1.42 -7.56
CA LEU A 110 9.07 -0.41 -8.28
C LEU A 110 8.34 0.56 -7.35
N MET A 111 7.75 0.07 -6.26
CA MET A 111 7.07 0.90 -5.26
C MET A 111 8.05 1.83 -4.54
N VAL A 112 9.20 1.32 -4.10
CA VAL A 112 10.26 2.12 -3.44
C VAL A 112 10.74 3.21 -4.37
N LYS A 113 11.04 2.88 -5.63
CA LYS A 113 11.46 3.86 -6.64
C LYS A 113 10.40 4.94 -6.89
N ALA A 114 9.14 4.54 -7.05
CA ALA A 114 8.05 5.47 -7.27
C ALA A 114 7.81 6.37 -6.05
N ALA A 115 7.84 5.80 -4.85
CA ALA A 115 7.70 6.55 -3.61
C ALA A 115 8.83 7.57 -3.44
N GLY A 116 10.08 7.21 -3.74
CA GLY A 116 11.21 8.13 -3.73
C GLY A 116 11.01 9.32 -4.69
N ASN A 117 10.52 9.06 -5.90
CA ASN A 117 10.19 10.12 -6.85
C ASN A 117 9.07 11.03 -6.34
N TYR A 118 8.00 10.45 -5.78
CA TYR A 118 6.89 11.22 -5.23
C TYR A 118 7.33 12.09 -4.04
N ILE A 119 8.13 11.53 -3.11
CA ILE A 119 8.68 12.24 -1.95
C ILE A 119 9.53 13.42 -2.41
N TYR A 120 10.37 13.22 -3.43
CA TYR A 120 11.20 14.29 -4.00
C TYR A 120 10.34 15.39 -4.63
N GLU A 121 9.33 15.03 -5.43
CA GLU A 121 8.43 15.99 -6.10
C GLU A 121 7.55 16.77 -5.12
N SER A 122 7.08 16.11 -4.05
CA SER A 122 6.22 16.71 -3.02
C SER A 122 7.00 17.44 -1.91
N ASN A 123 8.32 17.30 -1.88
CA ASN A 123 9.19 17.79 -0.79
C ASN A 123 8.72 17.28 0.59
N TRP A 124 8.29 16.02 0.66
CA TRP A 124 7.88 15.37 1.90
C TRP A 124 9.10 15.08 2.77
N MET A 125 9.00 15.39 4.07
CA MET A 125 10.10 15.27 5.04
C MET A 125 9.76 14.36 6.22
N GLY A 126 8.59 13.73 6.20
CA GLY A 126 8.12 12.83 7.26
C GLY A 126 8.37 11.36 6.94
N GLU A 127 7.78 10.48 7.76
CA GLU A 127 7.86 9.03 7.57
C GLU A 127 7.10 8.59 6.31
N CYS A 128 7.55 7.49 5.73
CA CYS A 128 6.88 6.81 4.61
C CYS A 128 6.66 5.34 4.99
N ARG A 129 5.45 4.84 4.75
CA ARG A 129 5.05 3.46 5.04
C ARG A 129 4.44 2.80 3.82
N PHE A 130 4.67 1.50 3.64
CA PHE A 130 4.09 0.71 2.58
C PHE A 130 3.04 -0.24 3.13
N ASP A 131 1.82 -0.14 2.61
CA ASP A 131 0.67 -0.92 3.03
C ASP A 131 0.13 -1.75 1.85
N VAL A 132 -0.64 -2.79 2.17
CA VAL A 132 -1.42 -3.56 1.19
C VAL A 132 -2.87 -3.57 1.62
N ILE A 133 -3.78 -3.30 0.69
CA ILE A 133 -5.21 -3.56 0.87
C ILE A 133 -5.62 -4.71 -0.04
N ALA A 134 -6.15 -5.77 0.57
CA ALA A 134 -6.81 -6.85 -0.14
C ALA A 134 -8.32 -6.58 -0.20
N VAL A 135 -8.88 -6.58 -1.41
CA VAL A 135 -10.33 -6.46 -1.65
C VAL A 135 -10.85 -7.77 -2.23
N GLU A 136 -11.64 -8.47 -1.44
CA GLU A 136 -12.33 -9.70 -1.85
C GLU A 136 -13.76 -9.33 -2.28
N LEU A 137 -14.00 -9.33 -3.59
CA LEU A 137 -15.35 -9.12 -4.14
C LEU A 137 -16.14 -10.42 -4.05
N ARG A 138 -17.28 -10.36 -3.39
CA ARG A 138 -18.21 -11.48 -3.18
C ARG A 138 -19.45 -11.33 -4.06
N GLN A 139 -20.24 -12.40 -4.10
CA GLN A 139 -21.55 -12.38 -4.74
C GLN A 139 -22.46 -11.31 -4.10
N GLU A 140 -23.50 -10.91 -4.85
CA GLU A 140 -24.50 -9.92 -4.40
C GLU A 140 -23.90 -8.55 -4.06
N GLY A 141 -22.69 -8.28 -4.58
CA GLY A 141 -22.04 -7.01 -4.42
C GLY A 141 -21.39 -6.77 -3.07
N ALA A 142 -21.32 -7.77 -2.21
CA ALA A 142 -20.57 -7.66 -0.98
C ALA A 142 -19.05 -7.58 -1.27
N ALA A 143 -18.31 -6.83 -0.47
CA ALA A 143 -16.84 -6.86 -0.47
C ALA A 143 -16.32 -7.09 0.96
N VAL A 144 -15.21 -7.82 1.08
CA VAL A 144 -14.42 -7.91 2.31
C VAL A 144 -13.10 -7.22 2.06
N ILE A 145 -12.82 -6.19 2.85
CA ILE A 145 -11.57 -5.43 2.78
C ILE A 145 -10.69 -5.85 3.94
N ARG A 146 -9.39 -6.04 3.69
CA ARG A 146 -8.37 -6.24 4.72
C ARG A 146 -7.20 -5.30 4.44
N HIS A 147 -6.80 -4.56 5.46
CA HIS A 147 -5.68 -3.63 5.40
C HIS A 147 -4.51 -4.19 6.20
N PHE A 148 -3.39 -4.35 5.53
CA PHE A 148 -2.12 -4.76 6.11
C PHE A 148 -1.22 -3.54 6.11
N GLU A 149 -1.00 -2.99 7.29
CA GLU A 149 -0.07 -1.88 7.49
C GLU A 149 1.37 -2.40 7.55
N ASP A 150 2.32 -1.58 7.09
CA ASP A 150 3.76 -1.82 7.28
C ASP A 150 4.26 -3.17 6.74
N VAL A 151 3.84 -3.50 5.51
CA VAL A 151 4.07 -4.83 4.92
C VAL A 151 5.54 -5.11 4.56
N PHE A 152 6.35 -4.06 4.41
CA PHE A 152 7.80 -4.19 4.27
C PHE A 152 8.50 -2.84 4.50
N TYR A 153 9.77 -2.95 4.89
CA TYR A 153 10.71 -1.85 4.91
C TYR A 153 11.59 -1.87 3.65
N PRO A 154 11.85 -0.72 3.00
CA PRO A 154 12.79 -0.66 1.89
C PRO A 154 14.17 -1.15 2.29
N ASN A 155 14.69 -2.14 1.57
CA ASN A 155 16.08 -2.57 1.73
C ASN A 155 16.95 -1.93 0.65
N PRO A 156 18.28 -1.80 0.87
CA PRO A 156 19.20 -1.26 -0.14
C PRO A 156 19.14 -1.98 -1.50
N THR A 157 18.72 -3.25 -1.51
CA THR A 157 18.56 -4.04 -2.73
C THR A 157 17.29 -3.70 -3.53
N ASP A 158 16.31 -3.02 -2.94
CA ASP A 158 15.07 -2.62 -3.62
C ASP A 158 15.28 -1.34 -4.48
N GLU A 159 16.45 -0.69 -4.38
CA GLU A 159 16.83 0.47 -5.22
C GLU A 159 17.69 0.11 -6.45
N LEU A 160 18.12 -1.15 -6.57
CA LEU A 160 18.95 -1.69 -7.66
C LEU A 160 18.10 -2.05 -8.89
#